data_AF-A0A024ELC3-F1
#
_entry.id   AF-A0A024ELC3-F1
#
_cell.length_a   1.000
_cell.length_b   1.000
_cell.length_c   1.000
_cell.angle_alpha   90.00
_cell.angle_beta   90.00
_cell.angle_gamma   90.00
#
_symmetry.space_group_name_H-M   'P 1'
#
loop_
_entity.id
_entity.type
_entity.pdbx_description
1 polymer ?
#
loop_
_entity_poly.entity_id
_entity_poly.type
_entity_poly.pdbx_seq_one_letter_code
_entity_poly.pdbx_strand_id
1 'polypeptide(L)'
;MSDDKNTKAEHPRVLFVDEMSSYMGGLNDRLKEDLREIAGVPNSKYLVRDGLVFVFDKLVQLVKERREGQSDTPLAELACSMIDEATVSAKEAVEAWGVVPVPYEMKALVAGELAQTETPAHSLLIRHRPFNAYLPGSYQDENDVKAVFANILVGGVQAGSGDFTYRGQPMTLCEPLDLALLPTRPVTREGLEPASWVYTELGSITFEAGFEPVPEELFNLVKESETSWRDDIARAAKHVQNRADELWAQTADLRIETLNDPSDEVPEYGLEDFAELRSYYPELSLLSDGSLYSLFDVFQMECRFINGWSANRDNDFLFYLLGKVVDRKNDHESAKDVGEWVADALLHGDTLDAALGFGRDAARYNKAIGKLAHRVASAMRFLAEDKKATDLRGHSITTMGDAFRIGRKFNTTMMVVEQKLPL
;
A
#
# COMPACT_ATOMS: atom_id res chain seq x y z
N MET A 1 -41.55 13.68 22.36
CA MET A 1 -40.37 14.08 23.12
C MET A 1 -39.29 13.06 22.81
N SER A 2 -38.54 13.32 21.76
CA SER A 2 -37.47 12.47 21.23
C SER A 2 -36.32 13.42 20.89
N ASP A 3 -35.31 13.45 21.75
CA ASP A 3 -34.03 14.08 21.41
C ASP A 3 -33.03 12.95 21.17
N ASP A 4 -33.00 12.49 19.91
CA ASP A 4 -31.90 11.72 19.35
C ASP A 4 -30.67 12.64 19.27
N LYS A 5 -29.80 12.57 20.28
CA LYS A 5 -28.44 13.08 20.15
C LYS A 5 -27.64 12.13 19.28
N ASN A 6 -27.70 12.41 17.98
CA ASN A 6 -26.84 11.84 16.97
C ASN A 6 -25.41 12.37 17.18
N THR A 7 -24.64 11.72 18.06
CA THR A 7 -23.19 11.93 18.17
C THR A 7 -22.54 11.44 16.90
N LYS A 8 -22.36 12.35 15.92
CA LYS A 8 -21.45 12.14 14.80
C LYS A 8 -20.07 11.83 15.37
N ALA A 9 -19.57 10.63 15.10
CA ALA A 9 -18.17 10.29 15.31
C ALA A 9 -17.31 11.34 14.61
N GLU A 10 -16.47 12.06 15.37
CA GLU A 10 -15.49 12.97 14.77
C GLU A 10 -14.51 12.11 13.97
N HIS A 11 -14.53 12.30 12.65
CA HIS A 11 -13.50 11.74 11.78
C HIS A 11 -12.14 12.37 12.14
N PRO A 12 -11.04 11.62 12.05
CA PRO A 12 -9.70 12.14 12.31
C PRO A 12 -9.46 13.39 11.45
N ARG A 13 -9.10 14.51 12.10
CA ARG A 13 -8.77 15.76 11.43
C ARG A 13 -7.36 15.65 10.87
N VAL A 14 -7.26 15.50 9.56
CA VAL A 14 -5.96 15.50 8.88
C VAL A 14 -5.51 16.93 8.65
N LEU A 15 -4.41 17.34 9.28
CA LEU A 15 -3.78 18.63 9.08
C LEU A 15 -2.85 18.56 7.87
N PHE A 16 -3.12 19.34 6.83
CA PHE A 16 -2.23 19.48 5.67
C PHE A 16 -1.55 20.85 5.71
N VAL A 17 -0.22 20.85 5.82
CA VAL A 17 0.60 22.07 5.77
C VAL A 17 0.94 22.38 4.31
N ASP A 18 0.29 23.40 3.74
CA ASP A 18 0.37 23.75 2.31
C ASP A 18 1.76 24.26 1.88
N GLU A 19 2.55 24.82 2.81
CA GLU A 19 3.92 25.27 2.53
C GLU A 19 4.83 24.12 2.08
N MET A 20 4.59 22.88 2.52
CA MET A 20 5.40 21.72 2.11
C MET A 20 5.32 21.44 0.61
N SER A 21 4.22 21.80 -0.07
CA SER A 21 4.13 21.65 -1.53
C SER A 21 5.13 22.54 -2.29
N SER A 22 5.47 23.69 -1.71
CA SER A 22 6.45 24.63 -2.26
C SER A 22 7.88 24.29 -1.88
N TYR A 23 8.12 23.70 -0.71
CA TYR A 23 9.45 23.26 -0.24
C TYR A 23 9.85 21.85 -0.72
N MET A 24 8.88 20.95 -0.91
CA MET A 24 9.08 19.56 -1.38
C MET A 24 8.58 19.33 -2.82
N GLY A 25 8.30 20.40 -3.56
CA GLY A 25 7.92 20.31 -4.96
C GLY A 25 9.00 19.63 -5.79
N GLY A 26 8.59 18.76 -6.72
CA GLY A 26 9.49 18.11 -7.67
C GLY A 26 10.18 19.12 -8.59
N LEU A 27 11.30 18.70 -9.19
CA LEU A 27 12.03 19.52 -10.14
C LEU A 27 11.11 19.96 -11.29
N ASN A 28 10.91 21.27 -11.42
CA ASN A 28 10.06 21.92 -12.44
C ASN A 28 8.54 21.69 -12.29
N ASP A 29 8.03 21.29 -11.13
CA ASP A 29 6.60 20.98 -10.94
C ASP A 29 5.66 22.08 -11.47
N ARG A 30 5.92 23.36 -11.18
CA ARG A 30 5.12 24.47 -11.72
C ARG A 30 5.09 24.50 -13.26
N LEU A 31 6.24 24.31 -13.90
CA LEU A 31 6.31 24.27 -15.36
C LEU A 31 5.60 23.04 -15.92
N LYS A 32 5.67 21.90 -15.23
CA LYS A 32 4.93 20.69 -15.61
C LYS A 32 3.42 20.90 -15.53
N GLU A 33 2.95 21.60 -14.49
CA GLU A 33 1.55 21.98 -14.32
C GLU A 33 1.08 22.93 -15.43
N ASP A 34 1.86 23.97 -15.72
CA ASP A 34 1.53 24.92 -16.79
C ASP A 34 1.50 24.21 -18.16
N LEU A 35 2.50 23.36 -18.45
CA LEU A 35 2.64 22.72 -19.76
C LEU A 35 1.53 21.71 -20.07
N ARG A 36 1.12 20.90 -19.09
CA ARG A 36 0.08 19.87 -19.32
C ARG A 36 -1.33 20.44 -19.50
N GLU A 37 -1.56 21.71 -19.12
CA GLU A 37 -2.83 22.42 -19.29
C GLU A 37 -2.95 23.06 -20.68
N ILE A 38 -1.84 23.17 -21.43
CA ILE A 38 -1.82 23.78 -22.76
C ILE A 38 -2.49 22.84 -23.77
N ALA A 39 -3.49 23.37 -24.47
CA ALA A 39 -4.16 22.65 -25.55
C ALA A 39 -3.14 22.24 -26.64
N GLY A 40 -3.10 20.94 -26.94
CA GLY A 40 -2.15 20.36 -27.91
C GLY A 40 -0.97 19.64 -27.26
N VAL A 41 -0.64 19.93 -26.01
CA VAL A 41 0.40 19.20 -25.26
C VAL A 41 -0.22 17.93 -24.63
N PRO A 42 0.34 16.74 -24.88
CA PRO A 42 -0.12 15.52 -24.23
C PRO A 42 0.11 15.55 -22.70
N ASN A 43 -0.96 15.44 -21.91
CA ASN A 43 -0.86 15.23 -20.46
C ASN A 43 -0.52 13.77 -20.13
N SER A 44 0.69 13.33 -20.47
CA SER A 44 1.20 11.99 -20.23
C SER A 44 2.72 12.00 -20.24
N LYS A 45 3.38 11.15 -19.44
CA LYS A 45 4.85 11.03 -19.42
C LYS A 45 5.44 10.80 -20.81
N TYR A 46 4.76 9.97 -21.60
CA TYR A 46 5.05 9.78 -23.01
C TYR A 46 3.77 9.48 -23.79
N LEU A 47 3.79 9.69 -25.10
CA LEU A 47 2.71 9.30 -26.01
C LEU A 47 3.30 8.79 -27.33
N VAL A 48 2.86 7.62 -27.79
CA VAL A 48 3.34 7.05 -29.06
C VAL A 48 2.39 7.41 -30.20
N ARG A 49 2.96 7.91 -31.30
CA ARG A 49 2.26 8.22 -32.55
C ARG A 49 3.15 7.89 -33.73
N ASP A 50 2.63 7.14 -34.69
CA ASP A 50 3.32 6.79 -35.95
C ASP A 50 4.73 6.18 -35.74
N GLY A 51 4.91 5.40 -34.67
CA GLY A 51 6.19 4.76 -34.31
C GLY A 51 7.20 5.68 -33.62
N LEU A 52 6.86 6.95 -33.41
CA LEU A 52 7.63 7.92 -32.63
C LEU A 52 7.01 8.14 -31.26
N VAL A 53 7.81 8.67 -30.33
CA VAL A 53 7.45 8.83 -28.92
C VAL A 53 7.64 10.28 -28.52
N PHE A 54 6.54 10.97 -28.24
CA PHE A 54 6.57 12.24 -27.52
C PHE A 54 7.00 11.99 -26.07
N VAL A 55 7.97 12.76 -25.57
CA VAL A 55 8.47 12.66 -24.19
C VAL A 55 8.25 13.99 -23.46
N PHE A 56 7.47 13.97 -22.38
CA PHE A 56 7.08 15.19 -21.68
C PHE A 56 8.28 15.87 -20.98
N ASP A 57 9.17 15.09 -20.35
CA ASP A 57 10.35 15.67 -19.70
C ASP A 57 11.32 16.30 -20.73
N LYS A 58 11.35 15.80 -21.98
CA LYS A 58 12.07 16.46 -23.08
C LYS A 58 11.45 17.81 -23.42
N LEU A 59 10.13 17.89 -23.51
CA LEU A 59 9.43 19.16 -23.71
C LEU A 59 9.75 20.16 -22.60
N VAL A 60 9.73 19.71 -21.34
CA VAL A 60 10.09 20.55 -20.18
C VAL A 60 11.52 21.10 -20.33
N GLN A 61 12.49 20.26 -20.71
CA GLN A 61 13.87 20.70 -20.92
C GLN A 61 13.98 21.73 -22.06
N LEU A 62 13.40 21.44 -23.23
CA LEU A 62 13.44 22.34 -24.39
C LEU A 62 12.81 23.70 -24.11
N VAL A 63 11.68 23.72 -23.40
CA VAL A 63 11.00 24.96 -23.03
C VAL A 63 11.84 25.77 -22.04
N LYS A 64 12.54 25.13 -21.10
CA LYS A 64 13.45 25.82 -20.18
C LYS A 64 14.61 26.46 -20.92
N GLU A 65 15.30 25.69 -21.75
CA GLU A 65 16.45 26.15 -22.53
C GLU A 65 16.09 27.32 -23.45
N ARG A 66 14.93 27.27 -24.14
CA ARG A 66 14.50 28.36 -25.01
C ARG A 66 13.98 29.58 -24.27
N ARG A 67 13.36 29.43 -23.09
CA ARG A 67 12.93 30.56 -22.26
C ARG A 67 14.10 31.43 -21.79
N GLU A 68 15.27 30.84 -21.60
CA GLU A 68 16.49 31.59 -21.25
C GLU A 68 16.97 32.49 -22.39
N GLY A 69 16.63 32.18 -23.65
CA GLY A 69 17.01 32.95 -24.84
C GLY A 69 15.90 33.76 -25.53
N GLN A 70 14.62 33.49 -25.24
CA GLN A 70 13.45 34.10 -25.89
C GLN A 70 12.34 34.40 -24.86
N SER A 71 12.52 35.46 -24.06
CA SER A 71 11.64 35.80 -22.93
C SER A 71 10.21 36.22 -23.30
N ASP A 72 9.99 36.63 -24.54
CA ASP A 72 8.76 37.34 -24.94
C ASP A 72 7.71 36.44 -25.61
N THR A 73 8.03 35.19 -25.93
CA THR A 73 7.08 34.24 -26.54
C THR A 73 6.15 33.65 -25.48
N PRO A 74 4.82 33.68 -25.69
CA PRO A 74 3.87 33.02 -24.79
C PRO A 74 4.19 31.52 -24.60
N LEU A 75 4.05 31.01 -23.37
CA LEU A 75 4.39 29.63 -23.05
C LEU A 75 3.66 28.61 -23.94
N ALA A 76 2.38 28.86 -24.23
CA ALA A 76 1.57 28.00 -25.08
C ALA A 76 2.13 27.88 -26.50
N GLU A 77 2.50 28.99 -27.11
CA GLU A 77 3.06 29.01 -28.46
C GLU A 77 4.44 28.34 -28.49
N LEU A 78 5.27 28.63 -27.49
CA LEU A 78 6.58 28.01 -27.35
C LEU A 78 6.46 26.48 -27.18
N ALA A 79 5.63 26.02 -26.24
CA ALA A 79 5.44 24.60 -25.97
C ALA A 79 4.92 23.84 -27.20
N CYS A 80 3.91 24.37 -27.89
CA CYS A 80 3.36 23.74 -29.10
C CYS A 80 4.39 23.64 -30.23
N SER A 81 5.23 24.67 -30.42
CA SER A 81 6.30 24.61 -31.43
C SER A 81 7.44 23.64 -31.09
N MET A 82 7.54 23.18 -29.83
CA MET A 82 8.55 22.22 -29.38
C MET A 82 8.08 20.75 -29.45
N ILE A 83 6.81 20.48 -29.77
CA ILE A 83 6.25 19.11 -29.72
C ILE A 83 7.00 18.16 -30.65
N ASP A 84 7.31 18.60 -31.87
CA ASP A 84 8.01 17.77 -32.85
C ASP A 84 9.45 17.48 -32.39
N GLU A 85 10.13 18.46 -31.78
CA GLU A 85 11.48 18.28 -31.23
C GLU A 85 11.47 17.41 -29.96
N ALA A 86 10.39 17.46 -29.19
CA ALA A 86 10.12 16.57 -28.06
C ALA A 86 9.68 15.16 -28.47
N THR A 87 9.48 14.91 -29.76
CA THR A 87 9.06 13.62 -30.32
C THR A 87 10.25 12.90 -30.92
N VAL A 88 10.58 11.73 -30.38
CA VAL A 88 11.85 11.04 -30.61
C VAL A 88 11.63 9.58 -31.00
N SER A 89 12.69 8.91 -31.42
CA SER A 89 12.64 7.46 -31.62
C SER A 89 12.39 6.73 -30.28
N ALA A 90 11.78 5.55 -30.32
CA ALA A 90 11.57 4.74 -29.12
C ALA A 90 12.89 4.41 -28.40
N LYS A 91 13.96 4.19 -29.17
CA LYS A 91 15.31 3.96 -28.64
C LYS A 91 15.80 5.17 -27.84
N GLU A 92 15.72 6.37 -28.40
CA GLU A 92 16.12 7.61 -27.70
C GLU A 92 15.25 7.84 -26.46
N ALA A 93 13.93 7.63 -26.54
CA ALA A 93 13.03 7.78 -25.41
C ALA A 93 13.45 6.91 -24.21
N VAL A 94 13.82 5.65 -24.47
CA VAL A 94 14.23 4.73 -23.40
C VAL A 94 15.66 5.04 -22.93
N GLU A 95 16.62 5.19 -23.84
CA GLU A 95 18.05 5.30 -23.50
C GLU A 95 18.42 6.67 -22.94
N ALA A 96 17.93 7.76 -23.55
CA ALA A 96 18.32 9.13 -23.18
C ALA A 96 17.35 9.75 -22.17
N TRP A 97 16.07 9.37 -22.21
CA TRP A 97 15.02 9.96 -21.36
C TRP A 97 14.47 9.00 -20.30
N GLY A 98 14.97 7.77 -20.23
CA GLY A 98 14.59 6.81 -19.20
C GLY A 98 13.11 6.40 -19.25
N VAL A 99 12.47 6.50 -20.42
CA VAL A 99 11.07 6.07 -20.58
C VAL A 99 10.97 4.56 -20.37
N VAL A 100 10.10 4.14 -19.45
CA VAL A 100 9.73 2.74 -19.25
C VAL A 100 8.27 2.56 -19.70
N PRO A 101 7.97 1.62 -20.61
CA PRO A 101 6.60 1.41 -21.06
C PRO A 101 5.71 0.96 -19.89
N VAL A 102 4.60 1.65 -19.67
CA VAL A 102 3.55 1.20 -18.74
C VAL A 102 2.92 -0.06 -19.32
N PRO A 103 2.76 -1.14 -18.53
CA PRO A 103 2.87 -1.22 -17.08
C PRO A 103 4.13 -1.94 -16.56
N TYR A 104 5.19 -2.00 -17.34
CA TYR A 104 6.39 -2.80 -17.06
C TYR A 104 7.36 -2.13 -16.10
N GLU A 105 8.23 -2.95 -15.49
CA GLU A 105 9.39 -2.52 -14.70
C GLU A 105 10.58 -3.45 -14.94
N MET A 106 11.79 -2.94 -14.73
CA MET A 106 13.00 -3.75 -14.67
C MET A 106 13.20 -4.25 -13.24
N LYS A 107 13.46 -5.54 -13.07
CA LYS A 107 13.69 -6.20 -11.78
C LYS A 107 15.04 -6.92 -11.82
N ALA A 108 15.92 -6.58 -10.89
CA ALA A 108 17.12 -7.37 -10.64
C ALA A 108 16.73 -8.62 -9.84
N LEU A 109 17.12 -9.80 -10.32
CA LEU A 109 16.85 -11.06 -9.68
C LEU A 109 17.80 -11.23 -8.49
N VAL A 110 17.26 -11.25 -7.27
CA VAL A 110 18.04 -11.53 -6.07
C VAL A 110 18.07 -13.05 -5.85
N ALA A 111 19.24 -13.60 -5.51
CA ALA A 111 19.40 -15.03 -5.29
C ALA A 111 18.32 -15.57 -4.33
N GLY A 112 17.49 -16.50 -4.82
CA GLY A 112 16.40 -17.13 -4.04
C GLY A 112 14.97 -16.71 -4.42
N GLU A 113 14.76 -15.69 -5.25
CA GLU A 113 13.40 -15.24 -5.65
C GLU A 113 12.73 -16.11 -6.72
N LEU A 114 13.48 -16.95 -7.44
CA LEU A 114 12.95 -17.89 -8.44
C LEU A 114 13.62 -19.25 -8.25
N ALA A 115 13.03 -20.12 -7.42
CA ALA A 115 13.51 -21.49 -7.22
C ALA A 115 13.28 -22.41 -8.44
N GLN A 116 12.76 -21.89 -9.56
CA GLN A 116 12.28 -22.69 -10.69
C GLN A 116 12.78 -22.27 -12.07
N THR A 117 13.63 -21.24 -12.19
CA THR A 117 14.19 -20.88 -13.49
C THR A 117 15.70 -21.15 -13.51
N GLU A 118 16.18 -21.75 -14.60
CA GLU A 118 17.62 -21.91 -14.91
C GLU A 118 18.29 -20.55 -15.20
N THR A 119 17.80 -19.47 -14.59
CA THR A 119 18.26 -18.12 -14.81
C THR A 119 19.54 -17.89 -14.01
N PRO A 120 20.61 -17.38 -14.63
CA PRO A 120 21.84 -17.04 -13.91
C PRO A 120 21.56 -16.08 -12.74
N ALA A 121 22.27 -16.27 -11.62
CA ALA A 121 22.27 -15.30 -10.54
C ALA A 121 22.69 -13.91 -11.08
N HIS A 122 22.03 -12.85 -10.61
CA HIS A 122 22.22 -11.46 -11.03
C HIS A 122 21.69 -11.08 -12.43
N SER A 123 20.79 -11.87 -13.00
CA SER A 123 20.08 -11.45 -14.22
C SER A 123 19.06 -10.33 -13.95
N LEU A 124 18.86 -9.47 -14.94
CA LEU A 124 17.75 -8.54 -15.03
C LEU A 124 16.56 -9.20 -15.73
N LEU A 125 15.36 -8.93 -15.23
CA LEU A 125 14.08 -9.39 -15.77
C LEU A 125 13.16 -8.21 -16.04
N ILE A 126 12.19 -8.40 -16.94
CA ILE A 126 11.11 -7.44 -17.18
C ILE A 126 9.83 -7.98 -16.56
N ARG A 127 9.26 -7.25 -15.60
CA ARG A 127 8.02 -7.61 -14.91
C ARG A 127 6.87 -6.71 -15.35
N HIS A 128 5.74 -7.31 -15.68
CA HIS A 128 4.46 -6.64 -15.84
C HIS A 128 3.81 -6.46 -14.46
N ARG A 129 3.83 -5.24 -13.91
CA ARG A 129 3.47 -5.01 -12.50
C ARG A 129 2.05 -5.48 -12.11
N PRO A 130 0.97 -5.12 -12.85
CA PRO A 130 -0.39 -5.48 -12.45
C PRO A 130 -0.67 -6.99 -12.43
N PHE A 131 -0.21 -7.71 -13.44
CA PHE A 131 -0.35 -9.17 -13.50
C PHE A 131 0.65 -9.93 -12.62
N ASN A 132 1.65 -9.23 -12.06
CA ASN A 132 2.75 -9.85 -11.34
C ASN A 132 3.36 -11.02 -12.15
N ALA A 133 3.79 -10.73 -13.37
CA ALA A 133 4.29 -11.72 -14.32
C ALA A 133 5.56 -11.23 -15.02
N TYR A 134 6.45 -12.15 -15.40
CA TYR A 134 7.66 -11.86 -16.16
C TYR A 134 7.45 -12.07 -17.65
N LEU A 135 8.11 -11.23 -18.45
CA LEU A 135 8.26 -11.48 -19.89
C LEU A 135 9.32 -12.54 -20.13
N PRO A 136 9.32 -13.18 -21.31
CA PRO A 136 10.37 -14.10 -21.69
C PRO A 136 11.74 -13.42 -21.76
N GLY A 137 12.75 -14.18 -21.34
CA GLY A 137 14.15 -13.78 -21.40
C GLY A 137 14.72 -13.29 -20.07
N SER A 138 16.04 -13.37 -19.98
CA SER A 138 16.84 -12.86 -18.86
C SER A 138 18.05 -12.12 -19.42
N TYR A 139 18.33 -10.96 -18.87
CA TYR A 139 19.29 -10.01 -19.42
C TYR A 139 20.46 -9.83 -18.46
N GLN A 140 21.66 -9.61 -18.98
CA GLN A 140 22.85 -9.37 -18.14
C GLN A 140 23.17 -7.88 -18.02
N ASP A 141 22.75 -7.07 -19.00
CA ASP A 141 22.95 -5.63 -19.05
C ASP A 141 21.60 -4.91 -19.14
N GLU A 142 21.51 -3.75 -18.48
CA GLU A 142 20.38 -2.83 -18.61
C GLU A 142 20.15 -2.39 -20.05
N ASN A 143 21.21 -2.31 -20.87
CA ASN A 143 21.10 -1.94 -22.29
C ASN A 143 20.25 -2.92 -23.09
N ASP A 144 20.35 -4.22 -22.79
CA ASP A 144 19.51 -5.25 -23.44
C ASP A 144 18.05 -5.08 -23.02
N VAL A 145 17.81 -4.78 -21.73
CA VAL A 145 16.47 -4.47 -21.22
C VAL A 145 15.89 -3.23 -21.90
N LYS A 146 16.71 -2.17 -22.07
CA LYS A 146 16.32 -0.93 -22.75
C LYS A 146 15.94 -1.18 -24.22
N ALA A 147 16.65 -2.06 -24.91
CA ALA A 147 16.29 -2.46 -26.27
C ALA A 147 14.91 -3.13 -26.33
N VAL A 148 14.61 -4.00 -25.37
CA VAL A 148 13.30 -4.67 -25.26
C VAL A 148 12.20 -3.66 -24.89
N PHE A 149 12.46 -2.73 -23.97
CA PHE A 149 11.54 -1.64 -23.67
C PHE A 149 11.25 -0.77 -24.88
N ALA A 150 12.26 -0.44 -25.70
CA ALA A 150 12.04 0.35 -26.92
C ALA A 150 11.12 -0.37 -27.92
N ASN A 151 11.26 -1.69 -28.06
CA ASN A 151 10.37 -2.51 -28.89
C ASN A 151 8.93 -2.52 -28.35
N ILE A 152 8.75 -2.78 -27.05
CA ILE A 152 7.43 -2.87 -26.42
C ILE A 152 6.73 -1.51 -26.37
N LEU A 153 7.50 -0.41 -26.23
CA LEU A 153 6.97 0.95 -26.18
C LEU A 153 6.09 1.27 -27.38
N VAL A 154 6.49 0.81 -28.56
CA VAL A 154 5.77 1.01 -29.83
C VAL A 154 4.80 -0.13 -30.19
N GLY A 155 4.47 -0.99 -29.22
CA GLY A 155 3.53 -2.10 -29.38
C GLY A 155 4.15 -3.39 -29.93
N GLY A 156 5.48 -3.49 -29.94
CA GLY A 156 6.17 -4.75 -30.26
C GLY A 156 5.94 -5.82 -29.20
N VAL A 157 6.02 -7.09 -29.61
CA VAL A 157 5.90 -8.25 -28.73
C VAL A 157 7.28 -8.85 -28.50
N GLN A 158 7.62 -9.11 -27.25
CA GLN A 158 8.81 -9.88 -26.90
C GLN A 158 8.53 -11.37 -27.09
N ALA A 159 9.28 -12.01 -28.01
CA ALA A 159 9.11 -13.41 -28.35
C ALA A 159 9.58 -14.35 -27.23
N GLY A 160 8.91 -15.49 -27.10
CA GLY A 160 9.27 -16.56 -26.16
C GLY A 160 8.06 -17.37 -25.71
N SER A 161 8.24 -18.15 -24.65
CA SER A 161 7.18 -18.94 -24.00
C SER A 161 6.72 -18.28 -22.70
N GLY A 162 5.45 -18.47 -22.35
CA GLY A 162 4.87 -18.06 -21.08
C GLY A 162 3.66 -18.93 -20.72
N ASP A 163 3.21 -18.85 -19.47
CA ASP A 163 2.06 -19.60 -18.96
C ASP A 163 0.74 -19.08 -19.54
N PHE A 164 0.70 -17.80 -19.90
CA PHE A 164 -0.47 -17.15 -20.50
C PHE A 164 -0.03 -16.07 -21.48
N THR A 165 -0.99 -15.57 -22.26
CA THR A 165 -0.75 -14.48 -23.23
C THR A 165 -1.74 -13.35 -23.00
N TYR A 166 -1.25 -12.12 -23.09
CA TYR A 166 -2.10 -10.92 -23.08
C TYR A 166 -1.72 -9.99 -24.21
N ARG A 167 -2.68 -9.64 -25.08
CA ARG A 167 -2.44 -8.86 -26.31
C ARG A 167 -1.28 -9.39 -27.17
N GLY A 168 -1.13 -10.71 -27.22
CA GLY A 168 -0.04 -11.38 -27.95
C GLY A 168 1.30 -11.44 -27.19
N GLN A 169 1.44 -10.76 -26.05
CA GLN A 169 2.64 -10.82 -25.21
C GLN A 169 2.59 -12.08 -24.31
N PRO A 170 3.46 -13.09 -24.54
CA PRO A 170 3.59 -14.23 -23.62
C PRO A 170 4.18 -13.75 -22.29
N MET A 171 3.71 -14.31 -21.17
CA MET A 171 4.17 -14.01 -19.81
C MET A 171 4.05 -15.22 -18.89
N THR A 172 4.91 -15.29 -17.87
CA THR A 172 4.90 -16.33 -16.81
C THR A 172 4.63 -15.67 -15.47
N LEU A 173 3.71 -16.21 -14.68
CA LEU A 173 3.35 -15.63 -13.39
C LEU A 173 4.53 -15.74 -12.41
N CYS A 174 4.81 -14.69 -11.63
CA CYS A 174 5.82 -14.77 -10.57
C CYS A 174 5.40 -15.72 -9.45
N GLU A 175 4.09 -15.83 -9.22
CA GLU A 175 3.47 -16.68 -8.22
C GLU A 175 2.16 -17.20 -8.79
N PRO A 176 1.72 -18.42 -8.48
CA PRO A 176 0.42 -18.89 -8.95
C PRO A 176 -0.73 -18.06 -8.35
N LEU A 177 -1.88 -18.05 -9.04
CA LEU A 177 -3.13 -17.44 -8.60
C LEU A 177 -4.13 -18.57 -8.33
N ASP A 178 -3.97 -19.24 -7.19
CA ASP A 178 -4.78 -20.42 -6.85
C ASP A 178 -5.15 -20.42 -5.37
N LEU A 179 -6.44 -20.62 -5.10
CA LEU A 179 -6.98 -20.77 -3.75
C LEU A 179 -6.46 -22.03 -3.05
N ALA A 180 -6.09 -23.08 -3.80
CA ALA A 180 -5.54 -24.31 -3.24
C ALA A 180 -4.15 -24.12 -2.59
N LEU A 181 -3.47 -23.02 -2.89
CA LEU A 181 -2.19 -22.66 -2.28
C LEU A 181 -2.35 -21.84 -0.99
N LEU A 182 -3.57 -21.45 -0.63
CA LEU A 182 -3.81 -20.82 0.65
C LEU A 182 -3.52 -21.82 1.79
N PRO A 183 -2.98 -21.34 2.93
CA PRO A 183 -2.91 -22.16 4.12
C PRO A 183 -4.33 -22.57 4.53
N THR A 184 -4.45 -23.63 5.33
CA THR A 184 -5.75 -24.06 5.85
C THR A 184 -6.42 -22.92 6.60
N ARG A 185 -7.64 -22.55 6.18
CA ARG A 185 -8.46 -21.55 6.88
C ARG A 185 -8.73 -22.05 8.31
N PRO A 186 -8.37 -21.27 9.35
CA PRO A 186 -8.74 -21.63 10.72
C PRO A 186 -10.25 -21.69 10.88
N VAL A 187 -10.74 -22.68 11.62
CA VAL A 187 -12.18 -22.83 11.88
C VAL A 187 -12.61 -21.79 12.90
N THR A 188 -13.33 -20.77 12.44
CA THR A 188 -13.92 -19.74 13.30
C THR A 188 -15.18 -20.29 13.96
N ARG A 189 -15.43 -19.89 15.20
CA ARG A 189 -16.68 -20.20 15.90
C ARG A 189 -17.71 -19.15 15.52
N GLU A 190 -18.95 -19.56 15.26
CA GLU A 190 -20.00 -18.64 14.84
C GLU A 190 -20.27 -17.60 15.93
N GLY A 191 -19.92 -16.33 15.64
CA GLY A 191 -20.32 -15.19 16.44
C GLY A 191 -21.74 -14.77 16.09
N LEU A 192 -22.56 -14.49 17.10
CA LEU A 192 -23.91 -13.90 16.95
C LEU A 192 -23.87 -12.41 16.57
N GLU A 193 -22.68 -11.81 16.55
CA GLU A 193 -22.45 -10.39 16.37
C GLU A 193 -22.52 -9.99 14.89
N PRO A 194 -23.22 -8.90 14.51
CA PRO A 194 -23.16 -8.40 13.15
C PRO A 194 -21.77 -7.83 12.86
N ALA A 195 -21.20 -8.19 11.72
CA ALA A 195 -19.93 -7.65 11.24
C ALA A 195 -20.02 -6.13 11.09
N SER A 196 -19.01 -5.41 11.61
CA SER A 196 -18.77 -4.01 11.24
C SER A 196 -18.17 -3.95 9.82
N TRP A 197 -18.20 -2.77 9.20
CA TRP A 197 -17.57 -2.59 7.90
C TRP A 197 -16.06 -2.80 8.01
N VAL A 198 -15.52 -3.71 7.18
CA VAL A 198 -14.09 -3.96 7.05
C VAL A 198 -13.69 -3.82 5.59
N TYR A 199 -12.54 -3.20 5.35
CA TYR A 199 -11.99 -3.05 4.02
C TYR A 199 -11.67 -4.41 3.39
N THR A 200 -12.07 -4.58 2.12
CA THR A 200 -11.72 -5.71 1.25
C THR A 200 -11.09 -5.16 -0.01
N GLU A 201 -10.02 -5.79 -0.48
CA GLU A 201 -9.32 -5.44 -1.73
C GLU A 201 -10.24 -5.54 -2.94
N LEU A 202 -11.08 -6.58 -2.97
CA LEU A 202 -11.98 -6.87 -4.08
C LEU A 202 -13.39 -6.28 -3.90
N GLY A 203 -13.71 -5.66 -2.76
CA GLY A 203 -15.06 -5.19 -2.43
C GLY A 203 -15.67 -4.29 -3.51
N SER A 204 -14.93 -3.25 -3.91
CA SER A 204 -15.34 -2.30 -4.96
C SER A 204 -14.92 -2.70 -6.38
N ILE A 205 -14.22 -3.83 -6.54
CA ILE A 205 -13.69 -4.28 -7.83
C ILE A 205 -14.73 -5.16 -8.54
N THR A 206 -14.89 -4.90 -9.84
CA THR A 206 -15.71 -5.70 -10.75
C THR A 206 -14.80 -6.57 -11.61
N PHE A 207 -15.31 -7.74 -12.01
CA PHE A 207 -14.62 -8.60 -12.94
C PHE A 207 -14.46 -7.92 -14.30
N GLU A 208 -13.29 -8.07 -14.92
CA GLU A 208 -13.01 -7.68 -16.31
C GLU A 208 -12.38 -8.87 -17.04
N ALA A 209 -12.94 -9.21 -18.21
CA ALA A 209 -12.40 -10.26 -19.04
C ALA A 209 -11.08 -9.82 -19.71
N GLY A 210 -10.15 -10.76 -19.92
CA GLY A 210 -8.90 -10.52 -20.65
C GLY A 210 -7.64 -11.06 -19.97
N PHE A 211 -7.74 -11.59 -18.75
CA PHE A 211 -6.64 -12.21 -18.04
C PHE A 211 -6.98 -13.69 -17.75
N GLU A 212 -6.53 -14.56 -18.64
CA GLU A 212 -6.80 -16.02 -18.60
C GLU A 212 -6.53 -16.68 -17.23
N PRO A 213 -5.43 -16.35 -16.51
CA PRO A 213 -5.16 -16.97 -15.21
C PRO A 213 -6.22 -16.71 -14.13
N VAL A 214 -7.11 -15.72 -14.32
CA VAL A 214 -8.22 -15.47 -13.41
C VAL A 214 -9.53 -15.45 -14.20
N PRO A 215 -10.17 -16.62 -14.37
CA PRO A 215 -11.54 -16.67 -14.87
C PRO A 215 -12.52 -16.03 -13.87
N GLU A 216 -13.71 -15.67 -14.34
CA GLU A 216 -14.74 -15.02 -13.52
C GLU A 216 -15.12 -15.86 -12.29
N GLU A 217 -15.15 -17.18 -12.44
CA GLU A 217 -15.41 -18.11 -11.34
C GLU A 217 -14.36 -17.98 -10.23
N LEU A 218 -13.07 -17.96 -10.58
CA LEU A 218 -11.99 -17.79 -9.61
C LEU A 218 -12.06 -16.40 -8.97
N PHE A 219 -12.31 -15.34 -9.75
CA PHE A 219 -12.48 -13.99 -9.22
C PHE A 219 -13.57 -13.95 -8.14
N ASN A 220 -14.75 -14.51 -8.42
CA ASN A 220 -15.86 -14.54 -7.49
C ASN A 220 -15.54 -15.35 -6.23
N LEU A 221 -14.88 -16.51 -6.39
CA LEU A 221 -14.46 -17.34 -5.25
C LEU A 221 -13.45 -16.63 -4.34
N VAL A 222 -12.45 -15.93 -4.91
CA VAL A 222 -11.48 -15.15 -4.13
C VAL A 222 -12.19 -13.99 -3.42
N LYS A 223 -13.09 -13.27 -4.11
CA LYS A 223 -13.85 -12.16 -3.54
C LYS A 223 -14.75 -12.60 -2.38
N GLU A 224 -15.45 -13.73 -2.54
CA GLU A 224 -16.27 -14.32 -1.48
C GLU A 224 -15.40 -14.78 -0.30
N SER A 225 -14.29 -15.46 -0.57
CA SER A 225 -13.37 -15.94 0.46
C SER A 225 -12.75 -14.79 1.28
N GLU A 226 -12.33 -13.71 0.61
CA GLU A 226 -11.83 -12.50 1.25
C GLU A 226 -12.93 -11.86 2.10
N THR A 227 -14.11 -11.64 1.53
CA THR A 227 -15.23 -11.00 2.24
C THR A 227 -15.63 -11.80 3.47
N SER A 228 -15.83 -13.11 3.32
CA SER A 228 -16.17 -14.02 4.40
C SER A 228 -15.13 -14.00 5.53
N TRP A 229 -13.84 -13.96 5.18
CA TRP A 229 -12.78 -13.88 6.17
C TRP A 229 -12.72 -12.52 6.88
N ARG A 230 -12.90 -11.41 6.14
CA ARG A 230 -12.95 -10.07 6.73
C ARG A 230 -14.16 -9.89 7.65
N ASP A 231 -15.28 -10.51 7.32
CA ASP A 231 -16.46 -10.56 8.18
C ASP A 231 -16.19 -11.35 9.48
N ASP A 232 -15.43 -12.44 9.41
CA ASP A 232 -15.02 -13.19 10.61
C ASP A 232 -14.11 -12.33 11.51
N ILE A 233 -13.14 -11.61 10.93
CA ILE A 233 -12.28 -10.67 11.67
C ILE A 233 -13.14 -9.62 12.37
N ALA A 234 -14.07 -9.00 11.66
CA ALA A 234 -14.97 -7.98 12.21
C ALA A 234 -15.78 -8.51 13.40
N ARG A 235 -16.27 -9.76 13.30
CA ARG A 235 -17.03 -10.42 14.36
C ARG A 235 -16.16 -10.72 15.57
N ALA A 236 -14.98 -11.29 15.37
CA ALA A 236 -14.04 -11.60 16.44
C ALA A 236 -13.63 -10.33 17.19
N ALA A 237 -13.22 -9.29 16.46
CA ALA A 237 -12.89 -7.97 17.02
C ALA A 237 -14.03 -7.44 17.89
N LYS A 238 -15.27 -7.45 17.38
CA LYS A 238 -16.41 -6.94 18.15
C LYS A 238 -16.71 -7.79 19.40
N HIS A 239 -16.63 -9.12 19.28
CA HIS A 239 -16.84 -10.03 20.39
C HIS A 239 -15.81 -9.81 21.52
N VAL A 240 -14.53 -9.65 21.19
CA VAL A 240 -13.49 -9.41 22.19
C VAL A 240 -13.61 -8.03 22.83
N GLN A 241 -14.00 -7.00 22.06
CA GLN A 241 -14.23 -5.66 22.60
C GLN A 241 -15.34 -5.63 23.65
N ASN A 242 -16.45 -6.32 23.37
CA ASN A 242 -17.59 -6.38 24.27
C ASN A 242 -17.31 -7.15 25.57
N ARG A 243 -16.22 -7.93 25.61
CA ARG A 243 -15.83 -8.80 26.73
C ARG A 243 -14.39 -8.56 27.19
N ALA A 244 -13.84 -7.37 26.90
CA ALA A 244 -12.46 -7.04 27.24
C ALA A 244 -12.19 -7.15 28.75
N ASP A 245 -13.17 -6.80 29.59
CA ASP A 245 -13.04 -6.91 31.05
C ASP A 245 -12.78 -8.35 31.52
N GLU A 246 -13.39 -9.35 30.86
CA GLU A 246 -13.16 -10.77 31.17
C GLU A 246 -11.73 -11.21 30.84
N LEU A 247 -11.13 -10.63 29.80
CA LEU A 247 -9.75 -10.90 29.40
C LEU A 247 -8.75 -10.18 30.31
N TRP A 248 -9.04 -8.93 30.69
CA TRP A 248 -8.24 -8.20 31.67
C TRP A 248 -8.18 -8.92 33.02
N ALA A 249 -9.26 -9.59 33.43
CA ALA A 249 -9.27 -10.39 34.66
C ALA A 249 -8.36 -11.64 34.59
N GLN A 250 -7.93 -12.06 33.40
CA GLN A 250 -7.14 -13.28 33.16
C GLN A 250 -5.66 -12.98 32.84
N THR A 251 -5.21 -11.72 32.85
CA THR A 251 -3.87 -11.31 32.39
C THR A 251 -2.71 -12.07 33.03
N ALA A 252 -2.87 -12.50 34.29
CA ALA A 252 -1.86 -13.25 35.02
C ALA A 252 -1.49 -14.58 34.34
N ASP A 253 -2.40 -15.16 33.55
CA ASP A 253 -2.21 -16.44 32.88
C ASP A 253 -1.83 -16.30 31.39
N LEU A 254 -1.76 -15.08 30.86
CA LEU A 254 -1.58 -14.81 29.41
C LEU A 254 -0.12 -14.79 28.94
N ARG A 255 0.83 -15.13 29.82
CA ARG A 255 2.28 -15.11 29.55
C ARG A 255 2.83 -13.76 29.08
N ILE A 256 2.19 -12.66 29.48
CA ILE A 256 2.59 -11.30 29.08
C ILE A 256 3.98 -10.96 29.63
N GLU A 257 4.41 -11.55 30.76
CA GLU A 257 5.74 -11.40 31.34
C GLU A 257 6.87 -11.81 30.39
N THR A 258 6.58 -12.65 29.39
CA THR A 258 7.55 -13.04 28.37
C THR A 258 7.98 -11.88 27.48
N LEU A 259 7.21 -10.78 27.49
CA LEU A 259 7.50 -9.56 26.74
C LEU A 259 8.51 -8.63 27.41
N ASN A 260 8.89 -8.89 28.66
CA ASN A 260 9.94 -8.13 29.34
C ASN A 260 11.26 -8.16 28.56
N ASP A 261 11.85 -6.98 28.38
CA ASP A 261 13.20 -6.78 27.90
C ASP A 261 14.01 -6.04 28.98
N PRO A 262 15.13 -6.63 29.46
CA PRO A 262 15.95 -6.00 30.51
C PRO A 262 16.65 -4.72 30.05
N SER A 263 16.66 -4.41 28.75
CA SER A 263 17.21 -3.16 28.22
C SER A 263 16.19 -2.03 28.14
N ASP A 264 14.89 -2.32 28.34
CA ASP A 264 13.87 -1.29 28.40
C ASP A 264 13.97 -0.52 29.73
N GLU A 265 14.08 0.80 29.63
CA GLU A 265 14.06 1.72 30.76
C GLU A 265 13.02 2.81 30.54
N VAL A 266 12.39 3.29 31.61
CA VAL A 266 11.55 4.49 31.53
C VAL A 266 12.49 5.69 31.42
N PRO A 267 12.45 6.46 30.32
CA PRO A 267 13.29 7.63 30.19
C PRO A 267 12.94 8.68 31.25
N GLU A 268 13.92 9.47 31.70
CA GLU A 268 13.74 10.46 32.78
C GLU A 268 12.57 11.43 32.52
N TYR A 269 12.36 11.82 31.25
CA TYR A 269 11.27 12.71 30.86
C TYR A 269 9.88 12.05 30.89
N GLY A 270 9.81 10.72 30.89
CA GLY A 270 8.56 9.94 30.88
C GLY A 270 8.15 9.42 32.26
N LEU A 271 8.89 9.74 33.33
CA LEU A 271 8.64 9.20 34.67
C LEU A 271 7.28 9.64 35.26
N GLU A 272 6.87 10.89 35.02
CA GLU A 272 5.57 11.40 35.48
C GLU A 272 4.41 10.72 34.75
N ASP A 273 4.49 10.65 33.42
CA ASP A 273 3.48 9.98 32.57
C ASP A 273 3.41 8.48 32.88
N PHE A 274 4.55 7.85 33.17
CA PHE A 274 4.59 6.43 33.51
C PHE A 274 3.88 6.12 34.84
N ALA A 275 4.04 6.96 35.86
CA ALA A 275 3.36 6.75 37.13
C ALA A 275 1.83 6.76 36.95
N GLU A 276 1.32 7.62 36.08
CA GLU A 276 -0.09 7.64 35.71
C GLU A 276 -0.47 6.40 34.86
N LEU A 277 0.36 6.02 33.89
CA LEU A 277 0.16 4.83 33.06
C LEU A 277 0.01 3.55 33.90
N ARG A 278 0.88 3.36 34.90
CA ARG A 278 0.83 2.18 35.79
C ARG A 278 -0.49 2.09 36.56
N SER A 279 -1.10 3.24 36.88
CA SER A 279 -2.41 3.28 37.54
C SER A 279 -3.56 2.85 36.62
N TYR A 280 -3.43 3.03 35.31
CA TYR A 280 -4.40 2.56 34.32
C TYR A 280 -4.27 1.07 34.00
N TYR A 281 -3.12 0.43 34.27
CA TYR A 281 -2.87 -0.99 33.98
C TYR A 281 -2.35 -1.78 35.19
N PRO A 282 -3.08 -1.79 36.32
CA PRO A 282 -2.66 -2.53 37.51
C PRO A 282 -2.54 -4.04 37.27
N GLU A 283 -3.28 -4.59 36.31
CA GLU A 283 -3.30 -6.01 35.97
C GLU A 283 -2.04 -6.47 35.25
N LEU A 284 -1.20 -5.54 34.78
CA LEU A 284 0.08 -5.81 34.10
C LEU A 284 1.29 -5.74 35.04
N SER A 285 1.08 -6.02 36.34
CA SER A 285 2.16 -6.01 37.35
C SER A 285 3.34 -6.95 37.03
N LEU A 286 3.13 -7.95 36.18
CA LEU A 286 4.15 -8.88 35.70
C LEU A 286 5.12 -8.27 34.67
N LEU A 287 4.76 -7.15 34.06
CA LEU A 287 5.68 -6.37 33.23
C LEU A 287 6.53 -5.44 34.09
N SER A 288 7.81 -5.34 33.72
CA SER A 288 8.70 -4.30 34.18
C SER A 288 8.17 -2.93 33.76
N ASP A 289 8.52 -1.91 34.54
CA ASP A 289 8.08 -0.54 34.27
C ASP A 289 8.60 -0.04 32.92
N GLY A 290 9.86 -0.34 32.60
CA GLY A 290 10.48 -0.03 31.31
C GLY A 290 9.75 -0.70 30.13
N SER A 291 9.47 -2.00 30.21
CA SER A 291 8.79 -2.71 29.12
C SER A 291 7.33 -2.28 28.97
N LEU A 292 6.61 -1.98 30.06
CA LEU A 292 5.27 -1.43 29.96
C LEU A 292 5.27 -0.07 29.23
N TYR A 293 6.19 0.83 29.60
CA TYR A 293 6.33 2.13 28.94
C TYR A 293 6.68 1.98 27.46
N SER A 294 7.72 1.19 27.14
CA SER A 294 8.19 0.93 25.78
C SER A 294 7.10 0.33 24.89
N LEU A 295 6.41 -0.71 25.37
CA LEU A 295 5.33 -1.36 24.61
C LEU A 295 4.13 -0.42 24.40
N PHE A 296 3.80 0.41 25.39
CA PHE A 296 2.71 1.37 25.29
C PHE A 296 3.05 2.52 24.33
N ASP A 297 4.27 3.03 24.38
CA ASP A 297 4.76 4.07 23.48
C ASP A 297 4.70 3.62 22.02
N VAL A 298 5.22 2.42 21.73
CA VAL A 298 5.13 1.81 20.40
C VAL A 298 3.67 1.61 19.98
N PHE A 299 2.80 1.13 20.88
CA PHE A 299 1.38 0.99 20.58
C PHE A 299 0.71 2.33 20.23
N GLN A 300 0.97 3.41 20.98
CA GLN A 300 0.40 4.72 20.71
C GLN A 300 0.93 5.32 19.41
N MET A 301 2.24 5.23 19.19
CA MET A 301 2.87 5.74 17.97
C MET A 301 2.39 4.97 16.74
N GLU A 302 2.38 3.65 16.80
CA GLU A 302 2.22 2.81 15.60
C GLU A 302 0.78 2.32 15.36
N CYS A 303 -0.02 2.09 16.40
CA CYS A 303 -1.43 1.68 16.25
C CYS A 303 -2.40 2.87 16.32
N ARG A 304 -2.04 3.94 17.03
CA ARG A 304 -2.90 5.14 17.19
C ARG A 304 -2.42 6.35 16.42
N PHE A 305 -1.21 6.33 15.85
CA PHE A 305 -0.58 7.45 15.15
C PHE A 305 -0.47 8.71 16.03
N ILE A 306 -0.23 8.52 17.34
CA ILE A 306 -0.09 9.60 18.32
C ILE A 306 1.38 9.73 18.71
N ASN A 307 1.97 10.90 18.43
CA ASN A 307 3.30 11.27 18.92
C ASN A 307 3.14 12.10 20.21
N GLY A 308 3.82 11.70 21.29
CA GLY A 308 3.71 12.38 22.59
C GLY A 308 2.36 12.13 23.26
N TRP A 309 2.05 10.86 23.51
CA TRP A 309 0.82 10.43 24.16
C TRP A 309 0.78 10.82 25.64
N SER A 310 -0.44 10.95 26.17
CA SER A 310 -0.70 11.04 27.61
C SER A 310 -1.24 9.70 28.12
N ALA A 311 -0.93 9.32 29.36
CA ALA A 311 -1.39 8.06 29.92
C ALA A 311 -2.92 7.89 29.85
N ASN A 312 -3.38 6.75 29.34
CA ASN A 312 -4.79 6.42 29.26
C ASN A 312 -5.03 4.89 29.27
N ARG A 313 -6.25 4.49 29.64
CA ARG A 313 -6.72 3.09 29.48
C ARG A 313 -7.28 2.89 28.07
N ASP A 314 -6.76 1.89 27.38
CA ASP A 314 -7.18 1.44 26.05
C ASP A 314 -7.21 -0.09 26.04
N ASN A 315 -8.37 -0.67 25.74
CA ASN A 315 -8.53 -2.13 25.73
C ASN A 315 -7.79 -2.78 24.55
N ASP A 316 -7.55 -2.05 23.46
CA ASP A 316 -6.79 -2.56 22.31
C ASP A 316 -5.34 -2.85 22.68
N PHE A 317 -4.82 -2.22 23.73
CA PHE A 317 -3.48 -2.46 24.19
C PHE A 317 -3.30 -3.92 24.65
N LEU A 318 -4.31 -4.54 25.27
CA LEU A 318 -4.24 -5.96 25.64
C LEU A 318 -4.15 -6.86 24.41
N PHE A 319 -4.91 -6.57 23.36
CA PHE A 319 -4.85 -7.33 22.11
C PHE A 319 -3.47 -7.16 21.45
N TYR A 320 -2.96 -5.94 21.38
CA TYR A 320 -1.60 -5.70 20.91
C TYR A 320 -0.55 -6.54 21.67
N LEU A 321 -0.62 -6.58 23.02
CA LEU A 321 0.28 -7.39 23.84
C LEU A 321 0.14 -8.89 23.52
N LEU A 322 -1.08 -9.42 23.41
CA LEU A 322 -1.31 -10.82 23.02
C LEU A 322 -0.72 -11.15 21.66
N GLY A 323 -0.81 -10.25 20.69
CA GLY A 323 -0.15 -10.39 19.39
C GLY A 323 1.36 -10.42 19.47
N LYS A 324 1.97 -9.63 20.37
CA LYS A 324 3.41 -9.67 20.64
C LYS A 324 3.85 -10.94 21.37
N VAL A 325 2.99 -11.53 22.20
CA VAL A 325 3.24 -12.85 22.82
C VAL A 325 3.29 -13.95 21.75
N VAL A 326 2.44 -13.85 20.72
CA VAL A 326 2.45 -14.77 19.57
C VAL A 326 3.75 -14.68 18.77
N ASP A 327 4.13 -13.48 18.37
CA ASP A 327 5.41 -13.20 17.72
C ASP A 327 5.82 -11.74 18.00
N ARG A 328 6.93 -11.56 18.72
CA ARG A 328 7.49 -10.25 19.06
C ARG A 328 7.80 -9.40 17.81
N LYS A 329 8.06 -10.06 16.67
CA LYS A 329 8.37 -9.43 15.38
C LYS A 329 7.15 -9.04 14.56
N ASN A 330 5.93 -9.37 15.01
CA ASN A 330 4.72 -8.88 14.34
C ASN A 330 4.79 -7.35 14.26
N ASP A 331 4.54 -6.79 13.07
CA ASP A 331 4.32 -5.36 12.93
C ASP A 331 3.07 -4.94 13.72
N HIS A 332 2.93 -3.64 13.97
CA HIS A 332 1.95 -3.07 14.90
C HIS A 332 0.50 -3.44 14.60
N GLU A 333 0.05 -3.25 13.35
CA GLU A 333 -1.32 -3.52 12.91
C GLU A 333 -1.56 -5.03 12.92
N SER A 334 -0.59 -5.83 12.48
CA SER A 334 -0.70 -7.28 12.55
C SER A 334 -0.74 -7.79 13.99
N ALA A 335 -0.01 -7.17 14.93
CA ALA A 335 0.01 -7.59 16.33
C ALA A 335 -1.38 -7.43 16.97
N LYS A 336 -2.03 -6.28 16.78
CA LYS A 336 -3.38 -6.08 17.30
C LYS A 336 -4.37 -7.11 16.72
N ASP A 337 -4.42 -7.26 15.39
CA ASP A 337 -5.33 -8.19 14.72
C ASP A 337 -5.12 -9.65 15.17
N VAL A 338 -3.86 -10.07 15.31
CA VAL A 338 -3.52 -11.40 15.84
C VAL A 338 -3.97 -11.55 17.28
N GLY A 339 -3.77 -10.51 18.09
CA GLY A 339 -4.23 -10.46 19.47
C GLY A 339 -5.74 -10.62 19.63
N GLU A 340 -6.53 -9.98 18.76
CA GLU A 340 -7.98 -10.12 18.74
C GLU A 340 -8.39 -11.57 18.46
N TRP A 341 -7.69 -12.28 17.57
CA TRP A 341 -7.93 -13.71 17.35
C TRP A 341 -7.58 -14.59 18.55
N VAL A 342 -6.46 -14.31 19.23
CA VAL A 342 -6.07 -15.02 20.45
C VAL A 342 -7.12 -14.80 21.54
N ALA A 343 -7.51 -13.54 21.74
CA ALA A 343 -8.53 -13.14 22.68
C ALA A 343 -9.88 -13.81 22.40
N ASP A 344 -10.29 -13.87 21.14
CA ASP A 344 -11.54 -14.53 20.74
C ASP A 344 -11.52 -16.02 21.08
N ALA A 345 -10.43 -16.72 20.76
CA ALA A 345 -10.28 -18.14 21.10
C ALA A 345 -10.31 -18.39 22.62
N LEU A 346 -9.64 -17.54 23.41
CA LEU A 346 -9.67 -17.60 24.88
C LEU A 346 -11.08 -17.41 25.44
N LEU A 347 -11.83 -16.44 24.93
CA LEU A 347 -13.23 -16.18 25.34
C LEU A 347 -14.18 -17.32 24.98
N HIS A 348 -13.80 -18.17 24.03
CA HIS A 348 -14.49 -19.40 23.68
C HIS A 348 -14.01 -20.64 24.48
N GLY A 349 -13.10 -20.45 25.44
CA GLY A 349 -12.65 -21.48 26.38
C GLY A 349 -11.43 -22.28 25.92
N ASP A 350 -10.70 -21.82 24.91
CA ASP A 350 -9.47 -22.49 24.50
C ASP A 350 -8.34 -22.23 25.50
N THR A 351 -7.45 -23.22 25.63
CA THR A 351 -6.19 -23.03 26.40
C THR A 351 -5.32 -21.99 25.71
N LEU A 352 -4.49 -21.26 26.47
CA LEU A 352 -3.58 -20.25 25.91
C LEU A 352 -2.73 -20.78 24.74
N ASP A 353 -2.13 -21.96 24.85
CA ASP A 353 -1.29 -22.51 23.77
C ASP A 353 -2.08 -22.76 22.48
N ALA A 354 -3.33 -23.20 22.60
CA ALA A 354 -4.24 -23.37 21.46
C ALA A 354 -4.65 -22.02 20.86
N ALA A 355 -4.99 -21.04 21.69
CA ALA A 355 -5.33 -19.68 21.26
C ALA A 355 -4.17 -18.98 20.55
N LEU A 356 -2.95 -19.08 21.08
CA LEU A 356 -1.73 -18.57 20.45
C LEU A 356 -1.43 -19.30 19.12
N GLY A 357 -1.75 -20.59 19.01
CA GLY A 357 -1.67 -21.35 17.77
C GLY A 357 -2.67 -20.84 16.73
N PHE A 358 -3.92 -20.66 17.14
CA PHE A 358 -5.00 -20.14 16.31
C PHE A 358 -4.67 -18.74 15.76
N GLY A 359 -4.18 -17.82 16.61
CA GLY A 359 -3.75 -16.49 16.18
C GLY A 359 -2.67 -16.53 15.09
N ARG A 360 -1.69 -17.44 15.19
CA ARG A 360 -0.65 -17.63 14.15
C ARG A 360 -1.22 -18.10 12.83
N ASP A 361 -2.12 -19.07 12.86
CA ASP A 361 -2.72 -19.62 11.66
C ASP A 361 -3.68 -18.61 11.01
N ALA A 362 -4.42 -17.84 11.82
CA ALA A 362 -5.24 -16.72 11.36
C ALA A 362 -4.39 -15.62 10.69
N ALA A 363 -3.24 -15.26 11.27
CA ALA A 363 -2.31 -14.29 10.68
C ALA A 363 -1.82 -14.75 9.30
N ARG A 364 -1.40 -16.01 9.21
CA ARG A 364 -0.90 -16.62 7.96
C ARG A 364 -1.98 -16.64 6.89
N TYR A 365 -3.19 -17.06 7.25
CA TYR A 365 -4.32 -17.09 6.34
C TYR A 365 -4.71 -15.69 5.88
N ASN A 366 -4.85 -14.73 6.80
CA ASN A 366 -5.17 -13.33 6.50
C ASN A 366 -4.18 -12.71 5.50
N LYS A 367 -2.87 -12.92 5.74
CA LYS A 367 -1.82 -12.45 4.83
C LYS A 367 -1.91 -13.12 3.46
N ALA A 368 -2.15 -14.43 3.41
CA ALA A 368 -2.22 -15.18 2.16
C ALA A 368 -3.44 -14.79 1.31
N ILE A 369 -4.64 -14.73 1.91
CA ILE A 369 -5.85 -14.31 1.19
C ILE A 369 -5.77 -12.84 0.77
N GLY A 370 -5.27 -11.95 1.64
CA GLY A 370 -5.07 -10.55 1.29
C GLY A 370 -4.09 -10.36 0.13
N LYS A 371 -2.96 -11.09 0.14
CA LYS A 371 -1.99 -11.06 -0.97
C LYS A 371 -2.60 -11.57 -2.28
N LEU A 372 -3.36 -12.66 -2.24
CA LEU A 372 -4.05 -13.18 -3.42
C LEU A 372 -5.09 -12.19 -3.95
N ALA A 373 -5.95 -11.66 -3.07
CA ALA A 373 -6.98 -10.69 -3.41
C ALA A 373 -6.37 -9.41 -4.00
N HIS A 374 -5.30 -8.88 -3.41
CA HIS A 374 -4.58 -7.71 -3.92
C HIS A 374 -4.03 -7.92 -5.34
N ARG A 375 -3.46 -9.10 -5.62
CA ARG A 375 -2.94 -9.44 -6.95
C ARG A 375 -4.05 -9.56 -7.99
N VAL A 376 -5.17 -10.20 -7.63
CA VAL A 376 -6.37 -10.25 -8.49
C VAL A 376 -6.93 -8.84 -8.72
N ALA A 377 -7.05 -8.02 -7.67
CA ALA A 377 -7.54 -6.66 -7.77
C ALA A 377 -6.65 -5.80 -8.67
N SER A 378 -5.33 -5.93 -8.55
CA SER A 378 -4.36 -5.23 -9.40
C SER A 378 -4.52 -5.58 -10.88
N ALA A 379 -4.69 -6.87 -11.20
CA ALA A 379 -4.95 -7.31 -12.57
C ALA A 379 -6.27 -6.74 -13.11
N MET A 380 -7.36 -6.80 -12.34
CA MET A 380 -8.67 -6.31 -12.77
C MET A 380 -8.72 -4.79 -12.94
N ARG A 381 -8.10 -4.03 -12.03
CA ARG A 381 -7.96 -2.56 -12.16
C ARG A 381 -7.22 -2.20 -13.44
N PHE A 382 -6.13 -2.90 -13.73
CA PHE A 382 -5.39 -2.69 -14.97
C PHE A 382 -6.23 -3.00 -16.21
N LEU A 383 -6.95 -4.12 -16.25
CA LEU A 383 -7.84 -4.44 -17.37
C LEU A 383 -8.93 -3.38 -17.57
N ALA A 384 -9.54 -2.89 -16.48
CA ALA A 384 -10.57 -1.86 -16.52
C ALA A 384 -10.05 -0.52 -17.08
N GLU A 385 -8.80 -0.18 -16.78
CA GLU A 385 -8.12 1.01 -17.31
C GLU A 385 -7.69 0.82 -18.77
N ASP A 386 -7.02 -0.29 -19.07
CA ASP A 386 -6.47 -0.59 -20.39
C ASP A 386 -7.55 -0.75 -21.46
N LYS A 387 -8.72 -1.29 -21.12
CA LYS A 387 -9.88 -1.36 -22.02
C LYS A 387 -10.39 0.01 -22.46
N LYS A 388 -10.12 1.06 -21.69
CA LYS A 388 -10.48 2.45 -22.01
C LYS A 388 -9.35 3.19 -22.73
N ALA A 389 -8.15 2.60 -22.82
CA ALA A 389 -7.02 3.21 -23.49
C ALA A 389 -7.22 3.21 -25.01
N THR A 390 -7.09 4.38 -25.62
CA THR A 390 -7.24 4.58 -27.08
C THR A 390 -5.90 4.65 -27.81
N ASP A 391 -4.80 4.79 -27.08
CA ASP A 391 -3.44 4.90 -27.59
C ASP A 391 -2.41 4.38 -26.57
N LEU A 392 -1.16 4.26 -27.00
CA LEU A 392 -0.04 3.85 -26.16
C LEU A 392 0.56 5.09 -25.48
N ARG A 393 0.21 5.28 -24.21
CA ARG A 393 0.69 6.41 -23.41
C ARG A 393 1.17 5.99 -22.03
N GLY A 394 2.04 6.80 -21.46
CA GLY A 394 2.42 6.70 -20.05
C GLY A 394 1.35 7.27 -19.13
N HIS A 395 1.57 7.13 -17.82
CA HIS A 395 0.73 7.76 -16.80
C HIS A 395 0.62 9.28 -17.03
N SER A 396 -0.52 9.86 -16.65
CA SER A 396 -0.73 11.31 -16.64
C SER A 396 0.34 12.01 -15.81
N ILE A 397 0.66 13.25 -16.19
CA ILE A 397 1.60 14.06 -15.40
C ILE A 397 0.91 14.43 -14.10
N THR A 398 1.51 14.05 -12.98
CA THR A 398 1.07 14.39 -11.62
C THR A 398 2.21 15.08 -10.88
N THR A 399 1.90 16.17 -10.20
CA THR A 399 2.86 16.91 -9.38
C THR A 399 2.57 16.75 -7.90
N MET A 400 3.50 17.21 -7.05
CA MET A 400 3.25 17.27 -5.61
C MET A 400 2.00 18.13 -5.31
N GLY A 401 1.81 19.24 -6.05
CA GLY A 401 0.64 20.11 -5.94
C GLY A 401 -0.69 19.37 -6.17
N ASP A 402 -0.73 18.40 -7.08
CA ASP A 402 -1.93 17.58 -7.28
C ASP A 402 -2.21 16.66 -6.11
N ALA A 403 -1.18 16.03 -5.53
CA ALA A 403 -1.34 15.16 -4.37
C ALA A 403 -1.95 15.95 -3.20
N PHE A 404 -1.46 17.17 -2.94
CA PHE A 404 -2.05 18.07 -1.94
C PHE A 404 -3.48 18.53 -2.33
N ARG A 405 -3.76 18.78 -3.62
CA ARG A 405 -5.12 19.13 -4.08
C ARG A 405 -6.12 17.98 -3.91
N ILE A 406 -5.67 16.74 -4.10
CA ILE A 406 -6.46 15.53 -3.84
C ILE A 406 -6.67 15.37 -2.32
N GLY A 407 -5.61 15.51 -1.52
CA GLY A 407 -5.69 15.48 -0.05
C GLY A 407 -6.71 16.46 0.51
N ARG A 408 -6.76 17.69 -0.02
CA ARG A 408 -7.76 18.73 0.35
C ARG A 408 -9.22 18.33 0.12
N LYS A 409 -9.49 17.36 -0.76
CA LYS A 409 -10.86 16.87 -0.98
C LYS A 409 -11.32 15.89 0.10
N PHE A 410 -10.39 15.35 0.88
CA PHE A 410 -10.68 14.48 2.02
C PHE A 410 -10.76 15.30 3.31
N ASN A 411 -11.96 15.82 3.60
CA ASN A 411 -12.36 16.30 4.93
C ASN A 411 -11.43 17.32 5.64
N THR A 412 -10.85 18.27 4.90
CA THR A 412 -10.02 19.34 5.48
C THR A 412 -10.82 20.63 5.71
N THR A 413 -10.91 21.08 6.96
CA THR A 413 -11.35 22.44 7.29
C THR A 413 -10.14 23.38 7.22
N MET A 414 -10.21 24.46 6.44
CA MET A 414 -9.12 25.44 6.34
C MET A 414 -8.92 26.15 7.68
N MET A 415 -7.73 26.03 8.28
CA MET A 415 -7.32 26.84 9.44
C MET A 415 -6.24 27.83 9.00
N VAL A 416 -6.48 29.11 9.24
CA VAL A 416 -5.49 30.17 9.08
C VAL A 416 -4.84 30.40 10.44
N VAL A 417 -3.52 30.24 10.52
CA VAL A 417 -2.74 30.55 11.72
C VAL A 417 -2.01 31.87 11.47
N GLU A 418 -2.36 32.90 12.22
CA GLU A 418 -1.61 34.17 12.21
C GLU A 418 -0.41 34.05 13.15
N GLN A 419 0.80 34.07 12.59
CA GLN A 419 2.02 34.16 13.40
C GLN A 419 2.28 35.64 13.73
N LYS A 420 2.21 35.99 15.01
CA LYS A 420 2.73 37.28 15.49
C LYS A 420 4.24 37.16 15.62
N LEU A 421 4.97 37.92 14.80
CA LEU A 421 6.41 38.10 14.98
C LEU A 421 6.68 38.81 16.32
N PRO A 422 7.66 38.36 17.11
CA PRO A 422 8.09 39.08 18.31
C PRO A 422 8.64 40.46 17.90
N LEU A 423 8.21 41.49 18.64
CA LEU A 423 8.63 42.89 18.48
C LEU A 423 10.14 43.08 18.72
#